data_AF-A0A7K3DMG2-F1
#
_entry.id   AF-A0A7K3DMG2-F1
#
_cell.length_a   1.000
_cell.length_b   1.000
_cell.length_c   1.000
_cell.angle_alpha   90.00
_cell.angle_beta   90.00
_cell.angle_gamma   90.00
#
_symmetry.space_group_name_H-M   'P 1'
#
loop_
_entity.id
_entity.type
_entity.pdbx_description
1 polymer ?
#
loop_
_entity_poly.entity_id
_entity_poly.type
_entity_poly.pdbx_seq_one_letter_code
_entity_poly.pdbx_strand_id
1 'polypeptide(L)'
;MTRTFGRVRALVRELAVHEIDLVLDSGAHDGTFGRALRRAGYRGRIVSFEPFRGPRAGVRRAASRDTDWQVLPYALGDRDTRWTRRLDGMWEEVVAPGERVLLQVDRRPELPQVLAGAGPFGEDLALVRTGVAHEAAFA
;
A
#
# COMPACT_ATOMS: atom_id res chain seq x y z
N MET A 1 -14.79 17.67 6.43
CA MET A 1 -14.54 16.32 7.02
C MET A 1 -15.39 15.20 6.37
N THR A 2 -16.54 15.48 5.75
CA THR A 2 -17.44 14.45 5.18
C THR A 2 -16.97 13.84 3.84
N ARG A 3 -16.30 14.64 2.98
CA ARG A 3 -15.96 14.25 1.59
C ARG A 3 -14.82 13.22 1.50
N THR A 4 -13.80 13.34 2.36
CA THR A 4 -12.66 12.41 2.49
C THR A 4 -13.10 11.01 2.91
N PHE A 5 -13.96 10.93 3.92
CA PHE A 5 -14.45 9.64 4.43
C PHE A 5 -15.33 8.92 3.40
N GLY A 6 -16.09 9.68 2.59
CA GLY A 6 -16.85 9.14 1.46
C GLY A 6 -15.95 8.46 0.42
N ARG A 7 -14.83 9.09 0.02
CA ARG A 7 -13.89 8.52 -0.96
C ARG A 7 -13.25 7.22 -0.47
N VAL A 8 -12.82 7.15 0.78
CA VAL A 8 -12.21 5.92 1.33
C VAL A 8 -13.24 4.80 1.47
N ARG A 9 -14.50 5.11 1.83
CA ARG A 9 -15.58 4.11 1.82
C ARG A 9 -15.89 3.59 0.42
N ALA A 10 -15.87 4.46 -0.59
CA ALA A 10 -16.02 4.04 -1.99
C ALA A 10 -14.89 3.09 -2.40
N LEU A 11 -13.64 3.42 -2.04
CA LEU A 11 -12.50 2.54 -2.23
C LEU A 11 -12.72 1.19 -1.53
N VAL A 12 -13.12 1.13 -0.26
CA VAL A 12 -13.36 -0.16 0.42
C VAL A 12 -14.45 -0.99 -0.27
N ARG A 13 -15.47 -0.37 -0.86
CA ARG A 13 -16.47 -1.10 -1.68
C ARG A 13 -15.85 -1.64 -2.96
N GLU A 14 -15.00 -0.88 -3.63
CA GLU A 14 -14.26 -1.33 -4.81
C GLU A 14 -13.32 -2.49 -4.45
N LEU A 15 -12.59 -2.41 -3.33
CA LEU A 15 -11.76 -3.52 -2.83
C LEU A 15 -12.59 -4.79 -2.62
N ALA A 16 -13.82 -4.67 -2.10
CA ALA A 16 -14.71 -5.80 -1.94
C ALA A 16 -15.19 -6.38 -3.29
N VAL A 17 -15.47 -5.54 -4.29
CA VAL A 17 -15.85 -5.98 -5.65
C VAL A 17 -14.72 -6.74 -6.33
N HIS A 18 -13.48 -6.30 -6.13
CA HIS A 18 -12.29 -6.97 -6.68
C HIS A 18 -11.77 -8.10 -5.78
N GLU A 19 -12.45 -8.39 -4.66
CA GLU A 19 -12.07 -9.40 -3.67
C GLU A 19 -10.62 -9.25 -3.19
N ILE A 20 -10.18 -8.01 -2.92
CA ILE A 20 -8.79 -7.73 -2.55
C ILE A 20 -8.46 -8.26 -1.14
N ASP A 21 -7.54 -9.20 -1.06
CA ASP A 21 -7.05 -9.81 0.18
C ASP A 21 -5.89 -9.04 0.79
N LEU A 22 -5.06 -8.41 -0.06
CA LEU A 22 -3.84 -7.72 0.33
C LEU A 22 -3.73 -6.34 -0.32
N VAL A 23 -3.40 -5.35 0.49
CA VAL A 23 -2.97 -4.01 0.03
C VAL A 23 -1.48 -3.83 0.26
N LEU A 24 -0.72 -3.66 -0.82
CA LEU A 24 0.64 -3.18 -0.81
C LEU A 24 0.62 -1.64 -0.88
N ASP A 25 1.07 -0.96 0.18
CA ASP A 25 1.01 0.49 0.35
C ASP A 25 2.42 1.11 0.24
N SER A 26 2.78 1.55 -0.97
CA SER A 26 4.08 2.14 -1.28
C SER A 26 4.10 3.63 -0.97
N GLY A 27 4.99 4.03 -0.04
CA GLY A 27 5.05 5.40 0.47
C GLY A 27 4.04 5.63 1.58
N ALA A 28 4.02 4.75 2.58
CA ALA A 28 3.01 4.76 3.63
C ALA A 28 3.08 5.98 4.57
N HIS A 29 4.18 6.74 4.55
CA HIS A 29 4.45 7.88 5.43
C HIS A 29 4.18 7.52 6.90
N ASP A 30 3.27 8.24 7.54
CA ASP A 30 2.88 8.04 8.93
C ASP A 30 1.77 7.01 9.13
N GLY A 31 1.31 6.33 8.07
CA GLY A 31 0.27 5.30 8.07
C GLY A 31 -1.15 5.83 7.87
N THR A 32 -1.31 7.07 7.37
CA THR A 32 -2.63 7.68 7.16
C THR A 32 -3.54 6.86 6.26
N PHE A 33 -3.02 6.29 5.16
CA PHE A 33 -3.79 5.48 4.23
C PHE A 33 -4.34 4.20 4.88
N GLY A 34 -3.46 3.36 5.45
CA GLY A 34 -3.89 2.12 6.11
C GLY A 34 -4.88 2.37 7.26
N ARG A 35 -4.70 3.44 8.06
CA ARG A 35 -5.68 3.82 9.10
C ARG A 35 -7.03 4.17 8.50
N ALA A 36 -7.05 4.87 7.36
CA ALA A 36 -8.27 5.22 6.67
C ALA A 36 -9.00 3.96 6.17
N LEU A 37 -8.28 3.01 5.57
CA LEU A 37 -8.83 1.71 5.16
C LEU A 37 -9.46 0.96 6.34
N ARG A 38 -8.73 0.86 7.47
CA ARG A 38 -9.24 0.19 8.68
C ARG A 38 -10.51 0.83 9.23
N ARG A 39 -10.57 2.16 9.28
CA ARG A 39 -11.76 2.93 9.70
C ARG A 39 -12.93 2.81 8.72
N ALA A 40 -12.64 2.61 7.43
CA ALA A 40 -13.65 2.43 6.40
C ALA A 40 -14.15 0.97 6.29
N GLY A 41 -13.52 0.03 6.99
CA GLY A 41 -14.00 -1.35 7.13
C GLY A 41 -13.19 -2.39 6.36
N TYR A 42 -12.07 -2.03 5.74
CA TYR A 42 -11.19 -3.01 5.12
C TYR A 42 -10.56 -3.93 6.19
N ARG A 43 -10.63 -5.24 5.96
CA ARG A 43 -10.15 -6.28 6.89
C ARG A 43 -9.06 -7.19 6.33
N GLY A 44 -8.74 -7.09 5.03
CA GLY A 44 -7.61 -7.82 4.46
C GLY A 44 -6.26 -7.30 4.95
N ARG A 45 -5.18 -7.97 4.55
CA ARG A 45 -3.82 -7.64 4.96
C ARG A 45 -3.36 -6.31 4.36
N ILE A 46 -2.47 -5.63 5.08
CA ILE A 46 -1.79 -4.43 4.62
C ILE A 46 -0.29 -4.63 4.80
N VAL A 47 0.49 -4.42 3.75
CA VAL A 47 1.95 -4.33 3.83
C VAL A 47 2.34 -2.92 3.40
N SER A 48 2.78 -2.11 4.37
CA SER A 48 3.19 -0.72 4.16
C SER A 48 4.70 -0.60 4.01
N PHE A 49 5.14 0.13 3.00
CA PHE A 49 6.55 0.37 2.68
C PHE A 49 6.92 1.83 2.99
N GLU A 50 7.88 2.03 3.91
CA GLU A 50 8.39 3.37 4.26
C GLU A 50 9.89 3.33 4.64
N PRO A 51 10.80 3.87 3.81
CA PRO A 51 12.24 3.79 4.04
C PRO A 51 12.75 4.71 5.16
N PHE A 52 12.06 5.81 5.46
CA PHE A 52 12.56 6.82 6.39
C PHE A 52 12.11 6.58 7.82
N ARG A 53 13.08 6.59 8.76
CA ARG A 53 12.84 6.26 10.17
C ARG A 53 11.74 7.11 10.82
N GLY A 54 11.69 8.41 10.51
CA GLY A 54 10.71 9.34 11.06
C GLY A 54 9.28 8.97 10.70
N PRO A 55 8.88 9.06 9.41
CA PRO A 55 7.57 8.61 8.95
C PRO A 55 7.28 7.15 9.32
N ARG A 56 8.25 6.24 9.15
CA ARG A 56 8.08 4.81 9.50
C ARG A 56 7.65 4.60 10.95
N ALA A 57 8.13 5.42 11.89
CA ALA A 57 7.72 5.31 13.29
C ALA A 57 6.21 5.56 13.47
N GLY A 58 5.63 6.45 12.66
CA GLY A 58 4.19 6.72 12.63
C GLY A 58 3.38 5.51 12.16
N VAL A 59 3.72 4.94 11.00
CA VAL A 59 2.99 3.77 10.49
C VAL A 59 3.19 2.54 11.38
N ARG A 60 4.39 2.32 11.96
CA ARG A 60 4.61 1.25 12.94
C ARG A 60 3.75 1.41 14.19
N ARG A 61 3.56 2.63 14.68
CA ARG A 61 2.65 2.90 15.80
C ARG A 61 1.21 2.58 15.41
N ALA A 62 0.79 2.97 14.21
CA ALA A 62 -0.55 2.70 13.69
C ALA A 62 -0.84 1.19 13.56
N ALA A 63 0.14 0.42 13.08
CA ALA A 63 0.05 -1.02 12.89
C ALA A 63 0.30 -1.85 14.18
N SER A 64 0.73 -1.23 15.29
CA SER A 64 1.29 -1.95 16.45
C SER A 64 0.40 -3.00 17.13
N ARG A 65 -0.92 -2.97 16.90
CA ARG A 65 -1.89 -3.94 17.45
C ARG A 65 -2.68 -4.67 16.36
N ASP A 66 -2.27 -4.52 15.11
CA ASP A 66 -2.93 -5.07 13.93
C ASP A 66 -2.02 -6.15 13.34
N THR A 67 -2.33 -7.42 13.62
CA THR A 67 -1.55 -8.57 13.16
C THR A 67 -1.56 -8.72 11.65
N ASP A 68 -2.57 -8.14 10.98
CA ASP A 68 -2.72 -8.15 9.53
C ASP A 68 -2.12 -6.90 8.88
N TRP A 69 -1.33 -6.11 9.63
CA TRP A 69 -0.63 -4.92 9.11
C TRP A 69 0.88 -4.99 9.37
N GLN A 70 1.62 -5.31 8.30
CA GLN A 70 3.07 -5.35 8.30
C GLN A 70 3.66 -4.02 7.82
N VAL A 71 4.84 -3.64 8.34
CA VAL A 71 5.56 -2.44 7.91
C VAL A 71 7.00 -2.80 7.55
N LEU A 72 7.41 -2.51 6.32
CA LEU A 72 8.74 -2.80 5.79
C LEU A 72 9.56 -1.51 5.59
N PRO A 73 10.88 -1.53 5.89
CA PRO A 73 11.73 -0.34 5.89
C PRO A 73 12.30 0.00 4.50
N TYR A 74 11.51 -0.19 3.44
CA TYR A 74 11.94 -0.02 2.06
C TYR A 74 11.00 0.94 1.31
N ALA A 75 11.50 1.57 0.26
CA ALA A 75 10.70 2.03 -0.87
C ALA A 75 10.62 0.91 -1.91
N LEU A 76 9.56 0.92 -2.73
CA LEU A 76 9.49 0.08 -3.92
C LEU A 76 10.10 0.81 -5.12
N GLY A 77 10.72 0.06 -6.04
CA GLY A 77 11.29 0.60 -7.28
C GLY A 77 11.84 -0.51 -8.18
N ASP A 78 12.49 -0.12 -9.28
CA ASP A 78 12.96 -1.02 -10.35
C ASP A 78 14.33 -1.66 -10.08
N ARG A 79 14.97 -1.30 -8.97
CA ARG A 79 16.32 -1.73 -8.60
C ARG A 79 16.51 -1.76 -7.10
N ASP A 80 17.28 -2.74 -6.64
CA ASP A 80 17.67 -2.83 -5.26
C ASP A 80 18.74 -1.80 -4.92
N THR A 81 18.52 -1.11 -3.80
CA THR A 81 19.49 -0.18 -3.21
C THR A 81 19.54 -0.38 -1.70
N ARG A 82 20.22 0.50 -0.97
CA ARG A 82 20.19 0.49 0.49
C ARG A 82 18.77 0.64 1.06
N TRP A 83 17.90 1.38 0.36
CA TRP A 83 16.57 1.75 0.86
C TRP A 83 15.44 1.35 -0.08
N THR A 84 15.77 0.90 -1.29
CA THR A 84 14.80 0.48 -2.31
C THR A 84 14.88 -1.03 -2.47
N ARG A 85 13.72 -1.67 -2.67
CA ARG A 85 13.61 -3.06 -3.08
C ARG A 85 12.72 -3.17 -4.30
N ARG A 86 13.05 -4.09 -5.19
CA ARG A 86 12.10 -4.57 -6.19
C ARG A 86 11.02 -5.40 -5.52
N LEU A 87 9.78 -5.28 -6.00
CA LEU A 87 8.66 -6.04 -5.46
C LEU A 87 8.76 -7.52 -5.84
N ASP A 88 9.25 -7.84 -7.05
CA ASP A 88 9.43 -9.23 -7.47
C ASP A 88 10.37 -10.03 -6.58
N GLY A 89 11.47 -9.41 -6.13
CA GLY A 89 12.41 -10.03 -5.20
C GLY A 89 11.86 -10.22 -3.78
N MET A 90 10.69 -9.65 -3.45
CA MET A 90 10.03 -9.80 -2.15
C MET A 90 8.67 -10.48 -2.25
N TRP A 91 8.21 -10.85 -3.44
CA TRP A 91 6.81 -11.21 -3.68
C TRP A 91 6.34 -12.34 -2.78
N GLU A 92 7.07 -13.45 -2.74
CA GLU A 92 6.73 -14.62 -1.92
C GLU A 92 6.83 -14.37 -0.41
N GLU A 93 7.58 -13.34 0.01
CA GLU A 93 7.66 -12.94 1.43
C GLU A 93 6.46 -12.11 1.87
N VAL A 94 5.84 -11.36 0.95
CA VAL A 94 4.77 -10.39 1.29
C VAL A 94 3.40 -10.81 0.79
N VAL A 95 3.31 -11.57 -0.29
CA VAL A 95 2.09 -12.06 -0.92
C VAL A 95 1.96 -13.57 -0.69
N ALA A 96 0.91 -13.97 0.00
CA ALA A 96 0.59 -15.39 0.17
C ALA A 96 -0.04 -15.95 -1.12
N PRO A 97 0.14 -17.26 -1.40
CA PRO A 97 -0.46 -17.89 -2.58
C PRO A 97 -1.98 -17.64 -2.66
N GLY A 98 -2.43 -17.13 -3.80
CA GLY A 98 -3.84 -16.87 -4.09
C GLY A 98 -4.39 -15.53 -3.60
N GLU A 99 -3.62 -14.71 -2.88
CA GLU A 99 -4.07 -13.37 -2.49
C GLU A 99 -4.29 -12.48 -3.71
N ARG A 100 -5.46 -11.83 -3.76
CA ARG A 100 -5.76 -10.82 -4.77
C ARG A 100 -5.23 -9.47 -4.30
N VAL A 101 -4.27 -8.91 -5.03
CA VAL A 101 -3.43 -7.80 -4.56
C VAL A 101 -3.87 -6.46 -5.15
N LEU A 102 -4.04 -5.46 -4.28
CA LEU A 102 -3.96 -4.05 -4.66
C LEU A 102 -2.54 -3.55 -4.44
N LEU A 103 -1.93 -2.97 -5.48
CA LEU A 103 -0.77 -2.09 -5.34
C LEU A 103 -1.22 -0.62 -5.30
N GLN A 104 -1.08 0.02 -4.14
CA GLN A 104 -1.25 1.45 -3.95
C GLN A 104 0.12 2.14 -3.97
N VAL A 105 0.29 3.14 -4.84
CA VAL A 105 1.50 3.97 -4.91
C VAL A 105 1.14 5.43 -4.61
N ASP A 106 1.70 5.98 -3.52
CA ASP A 106 1.38 7.34 -3.04
C ASP A 106 1.63 8.41 -4.12
N ARG A 107 2.77 8.33 -4.82
CA ARG A 107 3.16 9.30 -5.85
C ARG A 107 3.00 8.74 -7.26
N ARG A 108 2.17 9.38 -8.09
CA ARG A 108 2.03 9.03 -9.52
C ARG A 108 3.34 8.95 -10.30
N PRO A 109 4.29 9.90 -10.15
CA PRO A 109 5.58 9.81 -10.84
C PRO A 109 6.44 8.62 -10.41
N GLU A 110 6.08 7.91 -9.33
CA GLU A 110 6.78 6.70 -8.90
C GLU A 110 6.21 5.41 -9.49
N LEU A 111 4.99 5.46 -10.01
CA LEU A 111 4.30 4.27 -10.48
C LEU A 111 5.10 3.50 -11.55
N PRO A 112 5.70 4.12 -12.58
CA PRO A 112 6.39 3.37 -13.63
C PRO A 112 7.53 2.49 -13.10
N GLN A 113 8.38 3.02 -12.21
CA GLN A 113 9.48 2.25 -11.63
C GLN A 113 9.02 1.20 -10.61
N VAL A 114 7.93 1.46 -9.88
CA VAL A 114 7.36 0.47 -8.96
C VAL A 114 6.79 -0.70 -9.76
N LEU A 115 6.07 -0.44 -10.86
CA LEU A 115 5.56 -1.47 -11.76
C LEU A 115 6.69 -2.24 -12.45
N ALA A 116 7.73 -1.55 -12.92
CA ALA A 116 8.91 -2.23 -13.47
C ALA A 116 9.57 -3.15 -12.42
N GLY A 117 9.59 -2.74 -11.15
CA GLY A 117 10.06 -3.55 -10.03
C GLY A 117 9.14 -4.69 -9.61
N ALA A 118 7.86 -4.69 -10.01
CA ALA A 118 6.96 -5.83 -9.83
C ALA A 118 7.31 -6.99 -10.77
N GLY A 119 8.07 -6.72 -11.84
CA GLY A 119 8.56 -7.73 -12.76
C GLY A 119 7.41 -8.59 -13.31
N PRO A 120 7.54 -9.94 -13.32
CA PRO A 120 6.49 -10.81 -13.84
C PRO A 120 5.19 -10.75 -13.03
N PHE A 121 5.27 -10.43 -11.74
CA PHE A 121 4.10 -10.33 -10.86
C PHE A 121 3.26 -9.07 -11.09
N GLY A 122 3.70 -8.17 -11.98
CA GLY A 122 2.87 -7.04 -12.42
C GLY A 122 1.53 -7.49 -13.01
N GLU A 123 1.50 -8.64 -13.68
CA GLU A 123 0.28 -9.24 -14.25
C GLU A 123 -0.64 -9.86 -13.19
N ASP A 124 -0.11 -10.17 -12.00
CA ASP A 124 -0.86 -10.76 -10.87
C ASP A 124 -1.52 -9.69 -9.98
N LEU A 125 -1.27 -8.41 -10.25
CA LEU A 125 -1.91 -7.30 -9.54
C LEU A 125 -3.37 -7.16 -9.98
N ALA A 126 -4.30 -7.52 -9.10
CA ALA A 126 -5.73 -7.41 -9.34
C ALA A 126 -6.19 -5.95 -9.48
N LEU A 127 -5.49 -5.02 -8.82
CA LEU A 127 -5.75 -3.60 -8.92
C LEU A 127 -4.45 -2.81 -8.71
N VAL A 128 -4.30 -1.72 -9.46
CA VAL A 128 -3.20 -0.75 -9.29
C VAL A 128 -3.80 0.63 -9.13
N ARG A 129 -3.39 1.36 -8.08
CA ARG A 129 -3.87 2.70 -7.80
C ARG A 129 -2.75 3.65 -7.49
N THR A 130 -3.03 4.91 -7.80
CA THR A 130 -2.20 6.04 -7.42
C THR A 130 -3.05 7.14 -6.82
N GLY A 131 -2.43 7.98 -5.99
CA GLY A 131 -3.07 9.12 -5.38
C GLY A 131 -2.70 9.23 -3.92
N VAL A 132 -2.53 10.47 -3.47
CA VAL A 132 -1.92 10.76 -2.18
C VAL A 132 -2.94 10.53 -1.07
N ALA A 133 -2.54 9.89 0.03
CA ALA A 133 -3.32 9.95 1.28
C ALA A 133 -3.57 11.41 1.72
N HIS A 134 -2.72 12.34 1.27
CA HIS A 134 -2.84 13.79 1.42
C HIS A 134 -3.72 14.52 0.38
N GLU A 135 -4.08 13.92 -0.76
CA GLU A 135 -4.97 14.52 -1.78
C GLU A 135 -6.46 14.29 -1.47
N ALA A 136 -6.75 13.65 -0.33
CA ALA A 136 -8.01 13.87 0.35
C ALA A 136 -8.11 15.26 1.02
N ALA A 137 -7.10 16.12 0.87
CA ALA A 137 -7.09 17.53 1.27
C ALA A 137 -6.95 18.54 0.11
N PHE A 138 -6.72 18.16 -1.15
CA PHE A 138 -6.67 19.13 -2.26
C PHE A 138 -7.26 18.54 -3.55
N ALA A 139 -8.14 19.34 -4.19
CA ALA A 139 -9.02 19.10 -5.34
C ALA A 139 -10.37 18.36 -5.11
#